data_AF-A0A1H9UZI4-F1
#
_entry.id   AF-A0A1H9UZI4-F1
#
_cell.length_a   1.000
_cell.length_b   1.000
_cell.length_c   1.000
_cell.angle_alpha   90.00
_cell.angle_beta   90.00
_cell.angle_gamma   90.00
#
_symmetry.space_group_name_H-M   'P 1'
#
loop_
_entity.id
_entity.type
_entity.pdbx_description
1 polymer ?
#
loop_
_entity_poly.entity_id
_entity_poly.type
_entity_poly.pdbx_seq_one_letter_code
_entity_poly.pdbx_strand_id
1 'polypeptide(L)'
;MIEDYDERRLRRTPCGAFTERDGPLVRHHLGTHVTIQHAETITGDLKVLVARQQSIAAERIEPVEWRIHQHIAAHGLAEHLAEAGFTEDEPAHVMVAERDRTLSTHELPESMHWPDDQEADEVRLATPALQRFWEDEAGDVSWCVREPGGVFWWHDEIGDRFIEFGMTGAHTEFGPLPQIMAPNRTRAQLHLLAEGTGGVRDLLARNGFNELTTIRTFRWAPEGEPRATRPIQPIGNVEYRDLLERFRQKLDAEPEDSITWGSAFSAEKAATDVVRRGLVACAEPGELIFWADPYHFGIAGDLRRVGGLGQPEWDETVVGDGDYAINAPYDLRFGTFGNHHEDSLCVWGADLLAEVTGELDGVLPRLNRTS
;
A
#
# COMPACT_ATOMS: atom_id res chain seq x y z
N MET A 1 3.78 -1.72 -27.15
CA MET A 1 2.59 -2.13 -26.35
C MET A 1 2.96 -2.81 -25.03
N ILE A 2 4.20 -3.31 -24.85
CA ILE A 2 4.74 -3.71 -23.53
C ILE A 2 5.39 -2.51 -22.80
N GLU A 3 5.95 -1.54 -23.54
CA GLU A 3 6.55 -0.32 -22.96
C GLU A 3 5.55 0.60 -22.24
N ASP A 4 4.33 0.76 -22.75
CA ASP A 4 3.27 1.60 -22.13
C ASP A 4 2.60 0.93 -20.90
N TYR A 5 2.86 -0.36 -20.70
CA TYR A 5 2.32 -1.18 -19.62
C TYR A 5 3.22 -1.15 -18.38
N ASP A 6 4.53 -1.07 -18.58
CA ASP A 6 5.52 -0.93 -17.50
C ASP A 6 5.37 0.44 -16.78
N GLU A 7 4.98 1.50 -17.49
CA GLU A 7 4.71 2.82 -16.89
C GLU A 7 3.42 2.90 -16.07
N ARG A 8 2.38 2.09 -16.36
CA ARG A 8 1.13 2.09 -15.58
C ARG A 8 1.25 1.27 -14.30
N ARG A 9 2.04 0.18 -14.30
CA ARG A 9 2.36 -0.58 -13.09
C ARG A 9 3.21 0.24 -12.10
N LEU A 10 4.08 1.12 -12.62
CA LEU A 10 4.83 2.09 -11.79
C LEU A 10 3.95 3.11 -11.06
N ARG A 11 2.69 3.34 -11.51
CA ARG A 11 1.83 4.40 -10.95
C ARG A 11 0.98 3.98 -9.76
N ARG A 12 0.81 2.68 -9.50
CA ARG A 12 0.22 2.23 -8.23
C ARG A 12 1.34 1.68 -7.36
N THR A 13 2.25 2.57 -6.99
CA THR A 13 3.19 2.25 -5.93
C THR A 13 2.36 2.04 -4.66
N PRO A 14 2.62 0.98 -3.88
CA PRO A 14 1.75 0.70 -2.76
C PRO A 14 1.76 1.82 -1.73
N CYS A 15 0.70 1.92 -0.92
CA CYS A 15 0.64 2.95 0.12
C CYS A 15 1.87 2.86 1.03
N GLY A 16 2.59 3.98 1.16
CA GLY A 16 3.83 4.07 1.94
C GLY A 16 5.07 3.52 1.27
N ALA A 17 5.01 3.22 -0.03
CA ALA A 17 6.16 2.80 -0.80
C ALA A 17 6.61 3.87 -1.79
N PHE A 18 7.87 3.76 -2.23
CA PHE A 18 8.36 4.50 -3.38
C PHE A 18 9.17 3.57 -4.29
N THR A 19 9.22 3.94 -5.57
CA THR A 19 9.88 3.13 -6.59
C THR A 19 11.12 3.84 -7.12
N GLU A 20 12.24 3.14 -7.16
CA GLU A 20 13.48 3.59 -7.80
C GLU A 20 13.85 2.68 -8.97
N ARG A 21 14.40 3.28 -10.03
CA ARG A 21 14.98 2.54 -11.16
C ARG A 21 16.50 2.64 -11.16
N ASP A 22 17.15 1.51 -11.43
CA ASP A 22 18.61 1.40 -11.57
C ASP A 22 18.94 0.51 -12.78
N GLY A 23 18.98 1.15 -13.96
CA GLY A 23 19.04 0.44 -15.23
C GLY A 23 17.82 -0.48 -15.41
N PRO A 24 18.01 -1.80 -15.65
CA PRO A 24 16.90 -2.76 -15.79
C PRO A 24 16.24 -3.14 -14.46
N LEU A 25 16.81 -2.74 -13.31
CA LEU A 25 16.24 -3.02 -12.00
C LEU A 25 15.19 -1.99 -11.61
N VAL A 26 14.12 -2.48 -11.00
CA VAL A 26 13.11 -1.70 -10.29
C VAL A 26 13.14 -2.13 -8.84
N ARG A 27 13.30 -1.15 -7.93
CA ARG A 27 13.23 -1.33 -6.47
C ARG A 27 11.94 -0.73 -5.97
N HIS A 28 11.17 -1.48 -5.19
CA HIS A 28 10.06 -0.95 -4.43
C HIS A 28 10.44 -0.94 -2.95
N HIS A 29 10.68 0.24 -2.41
CA HIS A 29 10.99 0.43 -1.01
C HIS A 29 9.70 0.57 -0.23
N LEU A 30 9.40 -0.41 0.62
CA LEU A 30 8.16 -0.48 1.40
C LEU A 30 8.36 0.09 2.82
N GLY A 31 9.58 0.54 3.14
CA GLY A 31 10.00 1.05 4.44
C GLY A 31 10.13 0.00 5.55
N THR A 32 9.65 -1.23 5.32
CA THR A 32 9.94 -2.43 6.13
C THR A 32 10.97 -3.34 5.46
N HIS A 33 10.96 -3.37 4.13
CA HIS A 33 11.87 -4.11 3.26
C HIS A 33 11.83 -3.50 1.85
N VAL A 34 12.73 -3.97 0.98
CA VAL A 34 12.77 -3.59 -0.44
C VAL A 34 12.55 -4.84 -1.30
N THR A 35 11.66 -4.72 -2.29
CA THR A 35 11.52 -5.74 -3.33
C THR A 35 12.27 -5.30 -4.58
N ILE A 36 12.99 -6.24 -5.22
CA ILE A 36 13.77 -6.00 -6.43
C ILE A 36 13.25 -6.88 -7.53
N GLN A 37 12.90 -6.26 -8.65
CA GLN A 37 12.48 -6.93 -9.88
C GLN A 37 13.25 -6.36 -11.07
N HIS A 38 13.15 -7.02 -12.22
CA HIS A 38 13.70 -6.52 -13.47
C HIS A 38 12.74 -6.77 -14.62
N ALA A 39 12.56 -5.78 -15.49
CA ALA A 39 11.65 -5.85 -16.64
C ALA A 39 12.29 -6.56 -17.85
N GLU A 40 13.63 -6.55 -17.90
CA GLU A 40 14.41 -7.09 -19.01
C GLU A 40 15.57 -7.92 -18.47
N THR A 41 16.24 -8.66 -19.36
CA THR A 41 17.45 -9.39 -18.99
C THR A 41 18.56 -8.41 -18.62
N ILE A 42 19.06 -8.54 -17.39
CA ILE A 42 20.15 -7.75 -16.87
C ILE A 42 21.44 -8.06 -17.64
N THR A 43 22.16 -7.00 -18.04
CA THR A 43 23.48 -7.11 -18.67
C THR A 43 24.54 -6.42 -17.81
N GLY A 44 25.81 -6.80 -17.99
CA GLY A 44 26.94 -6.21 -17.26
C GLY A 44 27.48 -7.09 -16.12
N ASP A 45 28.21 -6.47 -15.19
CA ASP A 45 28.84 -7.16 -14.06
C ASP A 45 27.81 -7.40 -12.93
N LEU A 46 27.29 -8.62 -12.88
CA LEU A 46 26.27 -9.04 -11.90
C LEU A 46 26.78 -8.95 -10.46
N LYS A 47 28.07 -9.20 -10.22
CA LYS A 47 28.66 -9.13 -8.88
C LYS A 47 28.64 -7.70 -8.35
N VAL A 48 29.06 -6.75 -9.18
CA VAL A 48 29.02 -5.31 -8.85
C VAL A 48 27.59 -4.85 -8.64
N LEU A 49 26.65 -5.32 -9.48
CA LEU A 49 25.24 -4.98 -9.35
C LEU A 49 24.65 -5.45 -8.01
N VAL A 50 24.85 -6.73 -7.66
CA VAL A 50 24.33 -7.32 -6.41
C VAL A 50 24.92 -6.61 -5.19
N ALA A 51 26.23 -6.36 -5.17
CA ALA A 51 26.89 -5.63 -4.08
C ALA A 51 26.35 -4.20 -3.91
N ARG A 52 26.04 -3.51 -5.03
CA ARG A 52 25.41 -2.19 -4.98
C ARG A 52 24.02 -2.25 -4.37
N GLN A 53 23.19 -3.24 -4.72
CA GLN A 53 21.86 -3.38 -4.13
C GLN A 53 21.92 -3.68 -2.62
N GLN A 54 22.85 -4.53 -2.18
CA GLN A 54 23.07 -4.78 -0.75
C GLN A 54 23.49 -3.51 -0.01
N SER A 55 24.34 -2.66 -0.60
CA SER A 55 24.75 -1.38 0.00
C SER A 55 23.55 -0.44 0.21
N ILE A 56 22.72 -0.28 -0.82
CA ILE A 56 21.53 0.59 -0.78
C ILE A 56 20.55 0.10 0.30
N ALA A 57 20.30 -1.20 0.36
CA ALA A 57 19.42 -1.81 1.34
C ALA A 57 20.00 -1.73 2.77
N ALA A 58 21.31 -1.90 2.93
CA ALA A 58 22.00 -1.78 4.22
C ALA A 58 21.95 -0.35 4.80
N GLU A 59 22.12 0.68 3.96
CA GLU A 59 22.02 2.08 4.37
C GLU A 59 20.65 2.41 4.99
N ARG A 60 19.62 1.64 4.64
CA ARG A 60 18.23 1.81 5.10
C ARG A 60 17.80 0.75 6.13
N ILE A 61 18.65 -0.24 6.40
CA ILE A 61 18.32 -1.42 7.23
C ILE A 61 17.07 -2.13 6.70
N GLU A 62 16.95 -2.21 5.38
CA GLU A 62 15.83 -2.87 4.69
C GLU A 62 16.26 -4.27 4.24
N PRO A 63 15.58 -5.34 4.69
CA PRO A 63 15.69 -6.65 4.07
C PRO A 63 15.35 -6.59 2.58
N VAL A 64 15.98 -7.45 1.80
CA VAL A 64 15.80 -7.52 0.34
C VAL A 64 15.02 -8.78 0.00
N GLU A 65 13.98 -8.63 -0.82
CA GLU A 65 13.34 -9.70 -1.58
C GLU A 65 13.64 -9.49 -3.08
N TRP A 66 14.46 -10.34 -3.68
CA TRP A 66 14.82 -10.25 -5.10
C TRP A 66 14.12 -11.34 -5.90
N ARG A 67 13.21 -10.95 -6.78
CA ARG A 67 12.40 -11.87 -7.60
C ARG A 67 12.98 -11.97 -9.00
N ILE A 68 13.28 -13.19 -9.45
CA ILE A 68 13.79 -13.49 -10.79
C ILE A 68 12.73 -14.27 -11.56
N HIS A 69 12.20 -13.65 -12.62
CA HIS A 69 11.33 -14.35 -13.57
C HIS A 69 12.18 -15.15 -14.56
N GLN A 70 11.96 -16.46 -14.63
CA GLN A 70 12.79 -17.38 -15.42
C GLN A 70 12.91 -16.99 -16.89
N HIS A 71 11.83 -16.50 -17.51
CA HIS A 71 11.81 -16.14 -18.94
C HIS A 71 12.68 -14.92 -19.30
N ILE A 72 13.10 -14.12 -18.32
CA ILE A 72 13.98 -12.94 -18.49
C ILE A 72 15.24 -13.02 -17.62
N ALA A 73 15.48 -14.15 -16.95
CA ALA A 73 16.59 -14.33 -16.02
C ALA A 73 17.95 -14.14 -16.72
N ALA A 74 18.80 -13.28 -16.16
CA ALA A 74 20.18 -13.19 -16.60
C ALA A 74 20.95 -14.46 -16.20
N HIS A 75 21.72 -15.01 -17.15
CA HIS A 75 22.54 -16.19 -16.89
C HIS A 75 23.55 -15.92 -15.78
N GLY A 76 23.55 -16.74 -14.73
CA GLY A 76 24.46 -16.60 -13.59
C GLY A 76 23.92 -15.74 -12.44
N LEU A 77 22.76 -15.07 -12.57
CA LEU A 77 22.27 -14.15 -11.54
C LEU A 77 21.97 -14.84 -10.21
N ALA A 78 21.33 -16.00 -10.25
CA ALA A 78 21.02 -16.79 -9.06
C ALA A 78 22.27 -17.22 -8.31
N GLU A 79 23.32 -17.62 -9.04
CA GLU A 79 24.61 -17.99 -8.49
C GLU A 79 25.28 -16.80 -7.80
N HIS A 80 25.27 -15.62 -8.42
CA HIS A 80 25.82 -14.41 -7.83
C HIS A 80 25.06 -13.96 -6.58
N LEU A 81 23.73 -14.13 -6.54
CA LEU A 81 22.93 -13.85 -5.35
C LEU A 81 23.26 -14.81 -4.20
N ALA A 82 23.35 -16.11 -4.50
CA ALA A 82 23.74 -17.11 -3.50
C ALA A 82 25.16 -16.87 -2.96
N GLU A 83 26.12 -16.54 -3.82
CA GLU A 83 27.48 -16.15 -3.42
C GLU A 83 27.52 -14.89 -2.55
N ALA A 84 26.59 -13.96 -2.76
CA ALA A 84 26.42 -12.76 -1.95
C ALA A 84 25.67 -12.99 -0.63
N GLY A 85 25.29 -14.24 -0.33
CA GLY A 85 24.63 -14.62 0.92
C GLY A 85 23.10 -14.52 0.90
N PHE A 86 22.48 -14.41 -0.28
CA PHE A 86 21.03 -14.54 -0.37
C PHE A 86 20.59 -16.00 -0.20
N THR A 87 19.43 -16.21 0.43
CA THR A 87 18.77 -17.51 0.55
C THR A 87 17.59 -17.59 -0.42
N GLU A 88 17.49 -18.68 -1.17
CA GLU A 88 16.38 -18.91 -2.11
C GLU A 88 15.16 -19.52 -1.39
N ASP A 89 13.97 -18.97 -1.65
CA ASP A 89 12.67 -19.48 -1.21
C ASP A 89 12.17 -20.62 -2.13
N GLU A 90 11.03 -21.25 -1.78
CA GLU A 90 10.33 -22.15 -2.71
C GLU A 90 9.92 -21.37 -3.98
N PRO A 91 10.18 -21.90 -5.19
CA PRO A 91 9.79 -21.24 -6.43
C PRO A 91 8.27 -21.07 -6.54
N ALA A 92 7.85 -19.88 -6.97
CA ALA A 92 6.46 -19.61 -7.31
C ALA A 92 6.23 -19.78 -8.81
N HIS A 93 5.04 -20.20 -9.20
CA HIS A 93 4.67 -20.41 -10.59
C HIS A 93 3.61 -19.39 -11.01
N VAL A 94 3.87 -18.68 -12.09
CA VAL A 94 2.89 -17.81 -12.74
C VAL A 94 2.10 -18.66 -13.70
N MET A 95 0.80 -18.73 -13.45
CA MET A 95 -0.16 -19.59 -14.12
C MET A 95 -1.15 -18.71 -14.88
N VAL A 96 -1.53 -19.10 -16.09
CA VAL A 96 -2.48 -18.37 -16.94
C VAL A 96 -3.57 -19.29 -17.47
N ALA A 97 -4.81 -18.83 -17.43
CA ALA A 97 -5.93 -19.48 -18.10
C ALA A 97 -6.62 -18.51 -19.07
N GLU A 98 -7.16 -19.04 -20.17
CA GLU A 98 -8.16 -18.29 -20.92
C GLU A 98 -9.44 -18.20 -20.09
N ARG A 99 -10.08 -17.04 -20.10
CA ARG A 99 -11.30 -16.81 -19.31
C ARG A 99 -12.46 -17.74 -19.72
N ASP A 100 -12.42 -18.29 -20.93
CA ASP A 100 -13.45 -19.03 -21.66
C ASP A 100 -14.88 -18.43 -21.58
N ARG A 101 -15.61 -18.39 -22.70
CA ARG A 101 -16.88 -17.64 -22.76
C ARG A 101 -18.01 -18.29 -21.95
N THR A 102 -17.84 -19.53 -21.53
CA THR A 102 -18.76 -20.23 -20.64
C THR A 102 -18.44 -19.86 -19.20
N LEU A 103 -18.86 -18.66 -18.83
CA LEU A 103 -19.01 -18.28 -17.43
C LEU A 103 -19.81 -19.36 -16.72
N SER A 104 -19.17 -20.01 -15.76
CA SER A 104 -19.84 -20.80 -14.76
C SER A 104 -20.80 -19.87 -14.01
N THR A 105 -22.11 -20.06 -14.13
CA THR A 105 -23.13 -19.35 -13.32
C THR A 105 -23.21 -19.93 -11.90
N HIS A 106 -22.13 -20.53 -11.40
CA HIS A 106 -22.18 -21.20 -10.10
C HIS A 106 -22.27 -20.12 -9.03
N GLU A 107 -23.20 -20.33 -8.09
CA GLU A 107 -23.24 -19.57 -6.85
C GLU A 107 -21.93 -19.81 -6.08
N LEU A 108 -21.52 -18.84 -5.26
CA LEU A 108 -20.42 -19.06 -4.32
C LEU A 108 -20.73 -20.31 -3.48
N PRO A 109 -19.76 -21.21 -3.25
CA PRO A 109 -19.98 -22.34 -2.37
C PRO A 109 -20.51 -21.88 -1.00
N GLU A 110 -21.42 -22.62 -0.38
CA GLU A 110 -21.99 -22.26 0.94
C GLU A 110 -20.92 -22.06 2.03
N SER A 111 -19.75 -22.69 1.89
CA SER A 111 -18.61 -22.53 2.79
C SER A 111 -17.81 -21.24 2.57
N MET A 112 -18.29 -20.35 1.72
CA MET A 112 -17.63 -19.11 1.36
C MET A 112 -18.58 -17.94 1.48
N HIS A 113 -18.07 -16.84 2.01
CA HIS A 113 -18.82 -15.61 2.13
C HIS A 113 -17.94 -14.40 1.85
N TRP A 114 -18.63 -13.28 1.64
CA TRP A 114 -18.01 -11.98 1.58
C TRP A 114 -17.73 -11.53 3.01
N PRO A 115 -16.46 -11.31 3.36
CA PRO A 115 -16.11 -10.84 4.69
C PRO A 115 -16.73 -9.47 4.93
N ASP A 116 -17.17 -9.22 6.16
CA ASP A 116 -17.48 -7.86 6.59
C ASP A 116 -16.19 -7.06 6.86
N ASP A 117 -16.34 -5.77 7.17
CA ASP A 117 -15.22 -4.86 7.41
C ASP A 117 -14.30 -5.30 8.55
N GLN A 118 -14.84 -5.94 9.59
CA GLN A 118 -14.04 -6.38 10.73
C GLN A 118 -13.26 -7.65 10.36
N GLU A 119 -13.93 -8.61 9.72
CA GLU A 119 -13.29 -9.81 9.20
C GLU A 119 -12.20 -9.45 8.17
N ALA A 120 -12.41 -8.38 7.39
CA ALA A 120 -11.40 -7.75 6.54
C ALA A 120 -10.11 -7.41 7.26
N ASP A 121 -10.23 -6.64 8.33
CA ASP A 121 -9.09 -6.22 9.10
C ASP A 121 -8.40 -7.39 9.80
N GLU A 122 -9.17 -8.33 10.33
CA GLU A 122 -8.63 -9.52 10.98
C GLU A 122 -7.84 -10.41 10.01
N VAL A 123 -8.42 -10.69 8.83
CA VAL A 123 -7.78 -11.51 7.80
C VAL A 123 -6.52 -10.83 7.24
N ARG A 124 -6.59 -9.52 7.01
CA ARG A 124 -5.45 -8.69 6.58
C ARG A 124 -4.29 -8.80 7.55
N LEU A 125 -4.56 -8.72 8.85
CA LEU A 125 -3.54 -8.79 9.91
C LEU A 125 -3.03 -10.21 10.16
N ALA A 126 -3.83 -11.24 9.87
CA ALA A 126 -3.51 -12.63 10.23
C ALA A 126 -2.57 -13.33 9.25
N THR A 127 -2.49 -12.91 7.98
CA THR A 127 -1.77 -13.70 6.95
C THR A 127 -0.67 -12.91 6.25
N PRO A 128 0.63 -13.29 6.39
CA PRO A 128 1.73 -12.60 5.71
C PRO A 128 1.61 -12.55 4.18
N ALA A 129 0.99 -13.56 3.55
CA ALA A 129 0.71 -13.58 2.12
C ALA A 129 -0.33 -12.53 1.70
N LEU A 130 -1.32 -12.27 2.56
CA LEU A 130 -2.29 -11.20 2.37
C LEU A 130 -1.68 -9.85 2.71
N GLN A 131 -0.85 -9.79 3.76
CA GLN A 131 -0.11 -8.60 4.10
C GLN A 131 0.67 -8.12 2.87
N ARG A 132 1.46 -8.97 2.20
CA ARG A 132 2.17 -8.66 0.92
C ARG A 132 1.27 -8.12 -0.20
N PHE A 133 0.02 -8.56 -0.25
CA PHE A 133 -0.93 -8.16 -1.27
C PHE A 133 -1.58 -6.80 -0.95
N TRP A 134 -2.00 -6.59 0.31
CA TRP A 134 -2.39 -5.27 0.83
C TRP A 134 -1.24 -4.26 0.78
N GLU A 135 -0.04 -4.80 0.89
CA GLU A 135 1.23 -4.11 0.73
C GLU A 135 1.55 -3.76 -0.73
N ASP A 136 0.80 -4.26 -1.72
CA ASP A 136 0.98 -3.98 -3.14
C ASP A 136 -0.11 -3.05 -3.73
N GLU A 137 -1.16 -2.72 -2.95
CA GLU A 137 -2.39 -2.13 -3.48
C GLU A 137 -2.51 -0.61 -3.30
N ALA A 138 -2.86 0.02 -4.43
CA ALA A 138 -3.57 1.29 -4.55
C ALA A 138 -4.86 1.09 -5.40
N GLY A 139 -5.49 -0.09 -5.31
CA GLY A 139 -6.63 -0.51 -6.14
C GLY A 139 -7.79 -1.12 -5.35
N ASP A 140 -8.89 -1.39 -6.07
CA ASP A 140 -10.09 -2.06 -5.56
C ASP A 140 -9.86 -3.58 -5.55
N VAL A 141 -9.27 -4.10 -4.49
CA VAL A 141 -9.28 -5.54 -4.20
C VAL A 141 -10.70 -6.02 -3.97
N SER A 142 -11.07 -7.13 -4.58
CA SER A 142 -12.21 -7.93 -4.11
C SER A 142 -11.73 -9.29 -3.63
N TRP A 143 -12.37 -9.84 -2.60
CA TRP A 143 -11.89 -11.04 -1.94
C TRP A 143 -13.01 -11.76 -1.19
N CYS A 144 -12.84 -13.05 -0.96
CA CYS A 144 -13.77 -13.90 -0.23
C CYS A 144 -13.03 -14.82 0.72
N VAL A 145 -13.68 -15.10 1.86
CA VAL A 145 -13.11 -15.90 2.94
C VAL A 145 -13.78 -17.25 2.98
N ARG A 146 -13.01 -18.24 3.40
CA ARG A 146 -13.48 -19.58 3.73
C ARG A 146 -13.05 -19.92 5.15
N GLU A 147 -14.02 -20.32 5.95
CA GLU A 147 -13.74 -20.88 7.25
C GLU A 147 -13.35 -22.38 7.19
N PRO A 148 -12.36 -22.82 7.98
CA PRO A 148 -11.34 -22.00 8.66
C PRO A 148 -10.14 -21.69 7.76
N GLY A 149 -9.75 -20.40 7.68
CA GLY A 149 -8.40 -19.95 7.31
C GLY A 149 -8.03 -19.86 5.83
N GLY A 150 -8.96 -20.06 4.90
CA GLY A 150 -8.71 -19.89 3.47
C GLY A 150 -9.12 -18.50 2.99
N VAL A 151 -8.29 -17.86 2.17
CA VAL A 151 -8.64 -16.58 1.53
C VAL A 151 -8.33 -16.64 0.04
N PHE A 152 -9.29 -16.18 -0.75
CA PHE A 152 -9.19 -15.98 -2.18
C PHE A 152 -9.39 -14.50 -2.47
N TRP A 153 -8.51 -13.90 -3.26
CA TRP A 153 -8.58 -12.48 -3.62
C TRP A 153 -8.29 -12.30 -5.10
N TRP A 154 -8.78 -11.20 -5.68
CA TRP A 154 -8.44 -10.78 -7.02
C TRP A 154 -8.39 -9.27 -7.13
N HIS A 155 -7.60 -8.81 -8.10
CA HIS A 155 -7.48 -7.42 -8.48
C HIS A 155 -7.90 -7.26 -9.95
N ASP A 156 -8.71 -6.23 -10.19
CA ASP A 156 -9.44 -6.04 -11.45
C ASP A 156 -8.54 -5.57 -12.62
N GLU A 157 -7.25 -5.29 -12.41
CA GLU A 157 -6.46 -4.62 -13.44
C GLU A 157 -4.96 -4.99 -13.42
N ILE A 158 -4.54 -5.82 -14.38
CA ILE A 158 -3.19 -5.69 -14.96
C ILE A 158 -3.33 -5.41 -16.46
N GLY A 159 -3.38 -4.12 -16.81
CA GLY A 159 -3.72 -3.66 -18.16
C GLY A 159 -5.12 -4.07 -18.61
N ASP A 160 -5.46 -3.78 -19.87
CA ASP A 160 -6.83 -3.96 -20.39
C ASP A 160 -7.28 -5.43 -20.54
N ARG A 161 -6.47 -6.43 -20.12
CA ARG A 161 -6.61 -7.84 -20.56
C ARG A 161 -6.53 -8.91 -19.47
N PHE A 162 -6.00 -8.62 -18.29
CA PHE A 162 -5.74 -9.63 -17.25
C PHE A 162 -6.48 -9.30 -15.95
N ILE A 163 -6.91 -10.36 -15.25
CA ILE A 163 -7.34 -10.34 -13.86
C ILE A 163 -6.32 -11.17 -13.08
N GLU A 164 -5.71 -10.57 -12.06
CA GLU A 164 -4.80 -11.28 -11.15
C GLU A 164 -5.56 -11.75 -9.92
N PHE A 165 -5.26 -12.95 -9.46
CA PHE A 165 -5.85 -13.49 -8.23
C PHE A 165 -4.84 -14.33 -7.46
N GLY A 166 -5.10 -14.51 -6.17
CA GLY A 166 -4.24 -15.28 -5.29
C GLY A 166 -5.02 -16.03 -4.21
N MET A 167 -4.31 -16.92 -3.53
CA MET A 167 -4.89 -17.91 -2.62
C MET A 167 -3.92 -18.16 -1.46
N THR A 168 -4.41 -18.20 -0.22
CA THR A 168 -3.57 -18.50 0.96
C THR A 168 -3.20 -19.98 1.07
N GLY A 169 -3.79 -20.84 0.24
CA GLY A 169 -3.54 -22.28 0.25
C GLY A 169 -4.28 -23.04 -0.85
N ALA A 170 -3.95 -24.32 -0.98
CA ALA A 170 -4.48 -25.24 -1.98
C ALA A 170 -5.89 -25.77 -1.63
N HIS A 171 -6.82 -24.87 -1.33
CA HIS A 171 -8.20 -25.23 -0.99
C HIS A 171 -8.96 -25.61 -2.25
N THR A 172 -9.39 -26.86 -2.37
CA THR A 172 -10.05 -27.38 -3.57
C THR A 172 -11.31 -26.60 -3.96
N GLU A 173 -11.99 -26.01 -2.98
CA GLU A 173 -13.18 -25.16 -3.11
C GLU A 173 -12.89 -23.85 -3.84
N PHE A 174 -11.63 -23.41 -3.83
CA PHE A 174 -11.19 -22.22 -4.55
C PHE A 174 -10.88 -22.50 -6.02
N GLY A 175 -10.74 -23.77 -6.42
CA GLY A 175 -10.47 -24.17 -7.81
C GLY A 175 -11.36 -23.50 -8.86
N PRO A 176 -12.70 -23.47 -8.69
CA PRO A 176 -13.60 -22.85 -9.67
C PRO A 176 -13.74 -21.32 -9.51
N LEU A 177 -13.28 -20.71 -8.41
CA LEU A 177 -13.55 -19.29 -8.12
C LEU A 177 -13.01 -18.29 -9.14
N PRO A 178 -11.80 -18.47 -9.71
CA PRO A 178 -11.33 -17.55 -10.76
C PRO A 178 -12.32 -17.42 -11.92
N GLN A 179 -13.06 -18.50 -12.21
CA GLN A 179 -14.06 -18.53 -13.28
C GLN A 179 -15.43 -18.01 -12.81
N ILE A 180 -15.76 -18.14 -11.53
CA ILE A 180 -17.02 -17.68 -10.92
C ILE A 180 -17.00 -16.17 -10.61
N MET A 181 -15.83 -15.61 -10.28
CA MET A 181 -15.70 -14.23 -9.77
C MET A 181 -15.37 -13.19 -10.85
N ALA A 182 -14.91 -13.62 -12.02
CA ALA A 182 -14.76 -12.78 -13.21
C ALA A 182 -16.04 -12.27 -13.96
N PRO A 183 -17.34 -12.51 -13.61
CA PRO A 183 -18.46 -12.28 -14.54
C PRO A 183 -18.87 -10.84 -14.86
N ASN A 184 -18.58 -9.83 -14.04
CA ASN A 184 -19.27 -8.53 -14.14
C ASN A 184 -18.51 -7.40 -14.83
N ARG A 185 -17.32 -7.66 -15.39
CA ARG A 185 -16.46 -6.63 -16.00
C ARG A 185 -16.24 -6.89 -17.50
N THR A 186 -15.96 -5.82 -18.24
CA THR A 186 -16.07 -5.70 -19.71
C THR A 186 -15.48 -6.88 -20.51
N ARG A 187 -16.04 -7.14 -21.71
CA ARG A 187 -15.62 -8.21 -22.64
C ARG A 187 -14.15 -8.14 -23.12
N ALA A 188 -13.37 -7.15 -22.69
CA ALA A 188 -11.99 -6.93 -23.11
C ALA A 188 -10.96 -7.81 -22.36
N GLN A 189 -11.28 -8.25 -21.13
CA GLN A 189 -10.38 -9.10 -20.34
C GLN A 189 -10.52 -10.58 -20.73
N LEU A 190 -9.44 -11.15 -21.27
CA LEU A 190 -9.42 -12.47 -21.91
C LEU A 190 -8.69 -13.53 -21.09
N HIS A 191 -7.85 -13.13 -20.12
CA HIS A 191 -6.97 -14.05 -19.41
C HIS A 191 -7.04 -13.85 -17.90
N LEU A 192 -6.92 -14.94 -17.17
CA LEU A 192 -6.77 -14.98 -15.72
C LEU A 192 -5.32 -15.31 -15.40
N LEU A 193 -4.70 -14.58 -14.48
CA LEU A 193 -3.33 -14.75 -14.03
C LEU A 193 -3.32 -15.10 -12.54
N ALA A 194 -2.50 -16.05 -12.13
CA ALA A 194 -2.27 -16.35 -10.73
C ALA A 194 -0.84 -16.74 -10.45
N GLU A 195 -0.37 -16.39 -9.26
CA GLU A 195 0.87 -16.88 -8.70
C GLU A 195 0.57 -17.94 -7.64
N GLY A 196 1.30 -19.05 -7.66
CA GLY A 196 1.14 -20.09 -6.65
C GLY A 196 2.38 -20.98 -6.49
N THR A 197 2.61 -21.44 -5.26
CA THR A 197 3.63 -22.45 -4.91
C THR A 197 2.97 -23.81 -4.66
N GLY A 198 3.78 -24.88 -4.68
CA GLY A 198 3.37 -26.24 -4.30
C GLY A 198 1.93 -26.65 -4.69
N GLY A 199 1.09 -26.89 -3.67
CA GLY A 199 -0.28 -27.37 -3.87
C GLY A 199 -1.21 -26.36 -4.58
N VAL A 200 -0.95 -25.05 -4.48
CA VAL A 200 -1.75 -24.03 -5.19
C VAL A 200 -1.52 -24.14 -6.69
N ARG A 201 -0.27 -24.29 -7.13
CA ARG A 201 0.06 -24.55 -8.54
C ARG A 201 -0.66 -25.80 -9.05
N ASP A 202 -0.60 -26.91 -8.31
CA ASP A 202 -1.26 -28.16 -8.70
C ASP A 202 -2.79 -28.01 -8.80
N LEU A 203 -3.39 -27.22 -7.91
CA LEU A 203 -4.80 -26.90 -7.95
C LEU A 203 -5.15 -26.07 -9.20
N LEU A 204 -4.39 -25.02 -9.50
CA LEU A 204 -4.60 -24.19 -10.68
C LEU A 204 -4.47 -25.02 -11.98
N ALA A 205 -3.45 -25.87 -12.07
CA ALA A 205 -3.24 -26.74 -13.22
C ALA A 205 -4.44 -27.68 -13.47
N ARG A 206 -5.02 -28.25 -12.41
CA ARG A 206 -6.25 -29.08 -12.51
C ARG A 206 -7.47 -28.30 -12.98
N ASN A 207 -7.48 -26.98 -12.83
CA ASN A 207 -8.55 -26.08 -13.24
C ASN A 207 -8.25 -25.34 -14.55
N GLY A 208 -7.37 -25.90 -15.38
CA GLY A 208 -7.14 -25.42 -16.75
C GLY A 208 -6.13 -24.29 -16.89
N PHE A 209 -5.42 -23.93 -15.81
CA PHE A 209 -4.31 -23.00 -15.90
C PHE A 209 -3.06 -23.69 -16.48
N ASN A 210 -2.34 -22.95 -17.31
CA ASN A 210 -1.05 -23.35 -17.88
C ASN A 210 0.06 -22.53 -17.24
N GLU A 211 1.20 -23.14 -16.99
CA GLU A 211 2.36 -22.44 -16.46
C GLU A 211 2.96 -21.52 -17.52
N LEU A 212 3.08 -20.23 -17.21
CA LEU A 212 3.67 -19.20 -18.06
C LEU A 212 5.17 -19.03 -17.77
N THR A 213 5.54 -18.94 -16.50
CA THR A 213 6.92 -18.81 -16.04
C THR A 213 7.03 -19.24 -14.57
N THR A 214 8.25 -19.55 -14.14
CA THR A 214 8.57 -19.67 -12.71
C THR A 214 9.22 -18.38 -12.20
N ILE A 215 9.03 -18.07 -10.92
CA ILE A 215 9.66 -16.99 -10.16
C ILE A 215 10.53 -17.63 -9.09
N ARG A 216 11.81 -17.25 -9.06
CA ARG A 216 12.73 -17.61 -7.99
C ARG A 216 12.93 -16.39 -7.11
N THR A 217 12.64 -16.52 -5.82
CA THR A 217 12.73 -15.43 -4.86
C THR A 217 13.93 -15.63 -3.95
N PHE A 218 14.77 -14.61 -3.85
CA PHE A 218 15.99 -14.61 -3.05
C PHE A 218 15.86 -13.58 -1.93
N ARG A 219 16.15 -13.97 -0.70
CA ARG A 219 16.10 -13.10 0.48
C ARG A 219 17.48 -12.80 1.02
N TRP A 220 17.68 -11.57 1.46
CA TRP A 220 18.87 -11.16 2.22
C TRP A 220 18.46 -10.13 3.26
N ALA A 221 19.14 -10.09 4.41
CA ALA A 221 18.88 -9.11 5.45
C ALA A 221 20.17 -8.38 5.82
N PRO A 222 20.17 -7.04 5.91
CA PRO A 222 21.30 -6.28 6.43
C PRO A 222 21.47 -6.48 7.94
N GLU A 223 22.63 -6.07 8.47
CA GLU A 223 22.80 -5.95 9.92
C GLU A 223 21.92 -4.81 10.47
N GLY A 224 21.36 -5.03 11.66
CA GLY A 224 20.44 -4.10 12.32
C GLY A 224 19.05 -4.70 12.51
N GLU A 225 18.17 -3.97 13.18
CA GLU A 225 16.77 -4.35 13.36
C GLU A 225 15.93 -3.65 12.28
N PRO A 226 15.36 -4.39 11.32
CA PRO A 226 14.45 -3.83 10.33
C PRO A 226 13.25 -3.18 10.99
N ARG A 227 12.66 -2.19 10.31
CA ARG A 227 11.40 -1.61 10.76
C ARG A 227 10.28 -2.64 10.63
N ALA A 228 9.51 -2.80 11.70
CA ALA A 228 8.36 -3.70 11.74
C ALA A 228 7.13 -3.15 11.00
N THR A 229 7.05 -1.83 10.80
CA THR A 229 5.88 -1.15 10.24
C THR A 229 6.24 -0.25 9.07
N ARG A 230 5.29 -0.07 8.17
CA ARG A 230 5.40 0.87 7.05
C ARG A 230 5.41 2.32 7.52
N PRO A 231 5.97 3.24 6.72
CA PRO A 231 5.89 4.67 6.99
C PRO A 231 4.49 5.23 6.75
N ILE A 232 3.70 4.61 5.86
CA ILE A 232 2.28 4.90 5.64
C ILE A 232 1.51 3.57 5.58
N GLN A 233 0.34 3.52 6.20
CA GLN A 233 -0.53 2.36 6.20
C GLN A 233 -1.99 2.78 5.94
N PRO A 234 -2.77 1.94 5.24
CA PRO A 234 -4.21 2.13 5.19
C PRO A 234 -4.79 1.94 6.60
N ILE A 235 -5.82 2.71 6.93
CA ILE A 235 -6.56 2.55 8.19
C ILE A 235 -7.67 1.53 7.96
N GLY A 236 -7.84 0.60 8.90
CA GLY A 236 -8.93 -0.37 8.87
C GLY A 236 -10.30 0.32 9.02
N ASN A 237 -11.36 -0.22 8.41
CA ASN A 237 -12.69 0.41 8.42
C ASN A 237 -13.24 0.61 9.84
N VAL A 238 -12.94 -0.31 10.76
CA VAL A 238 -13.36 -0.21 12.17
C VAL A 238 -12.64 0.94 12.87
N GLU A 239 -11.31 0.96 12.76
CA GLU A 239 -10.45 2.01 13.33
C GLU A 239 -10.80 3.39 12.77
N TYR A 240 -11.11 3.44 11.48
CA TYR A 240 -11.49 4.63 10.76
C TYR A 240 -12.81 5.23 11.26
N ARG A 241 -13.86 4.41 11.38
CA ARG A 241 -15.16 4.85 11.91
C ARG A 241 -15.06 5.34 13.34
N ASP A 242 -14.30 4.63 14.17
CA ASP A 242 -14.07 5.04 15.56
C ASP A 242 -13.33 6.38 15.64
N LEU A 243 -12.31 6.61 14.81
CA LEU A 243 -11.61 7.89 14.73
C LEU A 243 -12.58 9.01 14.32
N LEU A 244 -13.36 8.83 13.26
CA LEU A 244 -14.32 9.83 12.79
C LEU A 244 -15.39 10.14 13.83
N GLU A 245 -15.87 9.14 14.56
CA GLU A 245 -16.86 9.34 15.62
C GLU A 245 -16.28 10.16 16.79
N ARG A 246 -15.09 9.81 17.26
CA ARG A 246 -14.40 10.58 18.30
C ARG A 246 -14.08 12.00 17.84
N PHE A 247 -13.71 12.17 16.57
CA PHE A 247 -13.48 13.48 15.98
C PHE A 247 -14.75 14.33 15.95
N ARG A 248 -15.89 13.77 15.51
CA ARG A 248 -17.19 14.47 15.55
C ARG A 248 -17.57 14.89 16.96
N GLN A 249 -17.39 14.01 17.94
CA GLN A 249 -17.67 14.33 19.35
C GLN A 249 -16.75 15.46 19.86
N LYS A 250 -15.49 15.49 19.43
CA LYS A 250 -14.53 16.53 19.83
C LYS A 250 -14.83 17.89 19.18
N LEU A 251 -15.29 17.90 17.94
CA LEU A 251 -15.57 19.13 17.17
C LEU A 251 -17.05 19.51 17.09
N ASP A 252 -17.93 18.86 17.84
CA ASP A 252 -19.34 19.29 17.98
C ASP A 252 -19.42 20.74 18.50
N ALA A 253 -18.39 21.16 19.25
CA ALA A 253 -18.01 22.55 19.48
C ALA A 253 -16.51 22.73 19.19
N GLU A 254 -16.11 23.92 18.75
CA GLU A 254 -14.69 24.26 18.56
C GLU A 254 -13.92 24.08 19.89
N PRO A 255 -12.82 23.31 19.93
CA PRO A 255 -12.09 23.06 21.17
C PRO A 255 -11.60 24.35 21.82
N GLU A 256 -11.67 24.46 23.15
CA GLU A 256 -11.20 25.66 23.88
C GLU A 256 -9.74 26.00 23.55
N ASP A 257 -8.91 24.97 23.33
CA ASP A 257 -7.50 25.08 22.94
C ASP A 257 -7.33 24.95 21.42
N SER A 258 -8.06 25.76 20.65
CA SER A 258 -7.94 25.81 19.19
C SER A 258 -7.93 27.23 18.63
N ILE A 259 -7.37 27.36 17.42
CA ILE A 259 -7.40 28.58 16.62
C ILE A 259 -7.84 28.20 15.21
N THR A 260 -8.72 29.01 14.62
CA THR A 260 -9.15 28.84 13.24
C THR A 260 -8.67 29.99 12.36
N TRP A 261 -8.06 29.66 11.23
CA TRP A 261 -7.69 30.58 10.16
C TRP A 261 -8.59 30.39 8.94
N GLY A 262 -8.79 31.45 8.15
CA GLY A 262 -9.55 31.43 6.90
C GLY A 262 -8.65 31.58 5.68
N SER A 263 -9.24 31.51 4.48
CA SER A 263 -8.52 31.63 3.20
C SER A 263 -7.41 30.58 3.02
N ALA A 264 -7.61 29.40 3.62
CA ALA A 264 -6.63 28.34 3.69
C ALA A 264 -6.18 27.87 2.30
N PHE A 265 -7.08 27.82 1.31
CA PHE A 265 -6.75 27.37 -0.05
C PHE A 265 -5.75 28.28 -0.75
N SER A 266 -5.81 29.58 -0.51
CA SER A 266 -4.94 30.55 -1.17
C SER A 266 -3.47 30.43 -0.76
N ALA A 267 -3.20 29.77 0.37
CA ALA A 267 -1.87 29.53 0.90
C ALA A 267 -1.63 28.07 1.29
N GLU A 268 -2.36 27.14 0.64
CA GLU A 268 -2.39 25.70 0.96
C GLU A 268 -1.00 25.11 1.20
N LYS A 269 -0.08 25.31 0.25
CA LYS A 269 1.28 24.78 0.34
C LYS A 269 2.03 25.31 1.57
N ALA A 270 1.98 26.62 1.80
CA ALA A 270 2.68 27.24 2.92
C ALA A 270 2.08 26.79 4.27
N ALA A 271 0.75 26.72 4.37
CA ALA A 271 0.06 26.22 5.55
C ALA A 271 0.36 24.74 5.80
N THR A 272 0.37 23.90 4.75
CA THR A 272 0.69 22.48 4.83
C THR A 272 2.13 22.26 5.29
N ASP A 273 3.10 23.01 4.75
CA ASP A 273 4.50 22.92 5.17
C ASP A 273 4.67 23.29 6.67
N VAL A 274 3.99 24.34 7.14
CA VAL A 274 4.04 24.78 8.55
C VAL A 274 3.41 23.72 9.46
N VAL A 275 2.18 23.30 9.16
CA VAL A 275 1.47 22.32 9.99
C VAL A 275 2.18 20.98 10.00
N ARG A 276 2.66 20.48 8.85
CA ARG A 276 3.38 19.21 8.80
C ARG A 276 4.60 19.23 9.71
N ARG A 277 5.36 20.34 9.74
CA ARG A 277 6.48 20.49 10.69
C ARG A 277 6.01 20.48 12.13
N GLY A 278 4.92 21.19 12.44
CA GLY A 278 4.31 21.18 13.78
C GLY A 278 3.86 19.78 14.21
N LEU A 279 3.15 19.04 13.35
CA LEU A 279 2.73 17.67 13.61
C LEU A 279 3.92 16.74 13.87
N VAL A 280 4.99 16.86 13.07
CA VAL A 280 6.25 16.12 13.29
C VAL A 280 6.92 16.51 14.61
N ALA A 281 6.86 17.77 15.03
CA ALA A 281 7.43 18.22 16.29
C ALA A 281 6.66 17.66 17.51
N CYS A 282 5.33 17.54 17.41
CA CYS A 282 4.47 17.07 18.50
C CYS A 282 4.29 15.54 18.58
N ALA A 283 4.48 14.81 17.48
CA ALA A 283 4.33 13.36 17.46
C ALA A 283 5.49 12.65 18.17
N GLU A 284 5.26 11.52 18.82
CA GLU A 284 6.34 10.67 19.34
C GLU A 284 7.04 9.88 18.21
N PRO A 285 8.30 9.44 18.37
CA PRO A 285 8.95 8.59 17.37
C PRO A 285 8.16 7.31 17.09
N GLY A 286 7.81 7.07 15.81
CA GLY A 286 7.00 5.93 15.40
C GLY A 286 5.50 6.10 15.62
N GLU A 287 5.05 7.23 16.17
CA GLU A 287 3.64 7.56 16.26
C GLU A 287 3.08 7.93 14.88
N LEU A 288 1.87 7.46 14.62
CA LEU A 288 1.18 7.69 13.37
C LEU A 288 0.25 8.89 13.47
N ILE A 289 0.30 9.73 12.45
CA ILE A 289 -0.68 10.77 12.19
C ILE A 289 -1.68 10.21 11.19
N PHE A 290 -2.94 10.21 11.60
CA PHE A 290 -4.08 9.78 10.81
C PHE A 290 -4.51 10.95 9.95
N TRP A 291 -4.61 10.71 8.65
CA TRP A 291 -5.35 11.52 7.72
C TRP A 291 -6.73 10.90 7.49
N ALA A 292 -7.78 11.68 7.67
CA ALA A 292 -9.16 11.22 7.53
C ALA A 292 -10.04 12.26 6.84
N ASP A 293 -10.97 11.74 6.04
CA ASP A 293 -12.05 12.47 5.38
C ASP A 293 -13.37 11.67 5.54
N PRO A 294 -14.43 12.24 6.14
CA PRO A 294 -15.74 11.58 6.26
C PRO A 294 -16.28 10.87 5.01
N TYR A 295 -15.79 11.18 3.80
CA TYR A 295 -16.20 10.57 2.54
C TYR A 295 -15.21 9.57 1.91
N HIS A 296 -13.95 9.55 2.33
CA HIS A 296 -12.91 8.71 1.74
C HIS A 296 -12.25 7.78 2.78
N PHE A 297 -11.52 6.77 2.30
CA PHE A 297 -10.71 5.93 3.19
C PHE A 297 -9.56 6.74 3.76
N GLY A 298 -9.31 6.59 5.06
CA GLY A 298 -8.17 7.23 5.71
C GLY A 298 -6.88 6.44 5.56
N ILE A 299 -5.77 7.17 5.70
CA ILE A 299 -4.44 6.58 5.85
C ILE A 299 -3.77 7.11 7.12
N ALA A 300 -2.80 6.39 7.65
CA ALA A 300 -2.01 6.83 8.79
C ALA A 300 -0.52 6.73 8.45
N GLY A 301 0.29 7.69 8.88
CA GLY A 301 1.73 7.65 8.62
C GLY A 301 2.61 8.25 9.70
N ASP A 302 3.82 7.72 9.81
CA ASP A 302 4.89 8.33 10.59
C ASP A 302 5.50 9.45 9.74
N LEU A 303 5.09 10.69 10.05
CA LEU A 303 5.47 11.86 9.26
C LEU A 303 6.99 12.13 9.22
N ARG A 304 7.81 11.45 10.05
CA ARG A 304 9.28 11.53 10.00
C ARG A 304 9.90 10.61 8.96
N ARG A 305 9.12 9.66 8.44
CA ARG A 305 9.55 8.64 7.48
C ARG A 305 9.00 8.86 6.07
N VAL A 306 8.41 10.03 5.81
CA VAL A 306 7.76 10.39 4.54
C VAL A 306 8.20 11.79 4.08
N GLY A 307 8.22 12.02 2.77
CA GLY A 307 8.57 13.27 2.07
C GLY A 307 10.03 13.74 2.17
N GLY A 308 10.91 12.97 2.82
CA GLY A 308 12.36 13.15 2.74
C GLY A 308 12.97 12.55 1.47
N LEU A 309 14.25 12.83 1.21
CA LEU A 309 14.98 12.22 0.09
C LEU A 309 15.00 10.69 0.25
N GLY A 310 14.48 9.99 -0.75
CA GLY A 310 14.39 8.54 -0.72
C GLY A 310 13.42 8.02 0.34
N GLN A 311 12.37 8.78 0.66
CA GLN A 311 11.23 8.34 1.44
C GLN A 311 9.98 8.41 0.54
N PRO A 312 8.92 7.64 0.84
CA PRO A 312 7.65 7.79 0.13
C PRO A 312 7.10 9.20 0.28
N GLU A 313 6.40 9.66 -0.76
CA GLU A 313 5.68 10.92 -0.72
C GLU A 313 4.54 10.84 0.30
N TRP A 314 4.21 11.99 0.88
CA TRP A 314 3.02 12.16 1.71
C TRP A 314 2.21 13.25 1.03
N ASP A 315 1.24 12.81 0.24
CA ASP A 315 0.43 13.67 -0.62
C ASP A 315 -0.80 14.20 0.11
N GLU A 316 -1.06 13.70 1.33
CA GLU A 316 -2.24 14.11 2.07
C GLU A 316 -2.11 15.55 2.56
N THR A 317 -3.13 16.32 2.23
CA THR A 317 -3.18 17.75 2.50
C THR A 317 -3.63 18.01 3.92
N VAL A 318 -3.13 19.12 4.47
CA VAL A 318 -3.58 19.65 5.76
C VAL A 318 -4.79 20.55 5.58
N VAL A 319 -4.83 21.25 4.45
CA VAL A 319 -5.93 22.11 4.03
C VAL A 319 -6.71 21.31 3.00
N GLY A 320 -8.01 21.09 3.23
CA GLY A 320 -8.81 20.23 2.36
C GLY A 320 -8.85 20.72 0.92
N ASP A 321 -8.37 19.95 -0.06
CA ASP A 321 -8.38 20.32 -1.48
C ASP A 321 -9.75 20.02 -2.10
N GLY A 322 -10.78 20.75 -1.66
CA GLY A 322 -12.17 20.49 -2.03
C GLY A 322 -12.87 19.39 -1.23
N ASP A 323 -12.15 18.76 -0.29
CA ASP A 323 -12.65 17.74 0.64
C ASP A 323 -12.35 18.13 2.11
N TYR A 324 -12.80 17.33 3.08
CA TYR A 324 -12.40 17.53 4.47
C TYR A 324 -11.02 16.92 4.73
N ALA A 325 -10.17 17.61 5.49
CA ALA A 325 -8.86 17.08 5.87
C ALA A 325 -8.69 17.08 7.38
N ILE A 326 -8.72 15.90 8.00
CA ILE A 326 -8.46 15.72 9.43
C ILE A 326 -7.07 15.14 9.59
N ASN A 327 -6.18 15.80 10.34
CA ASN A 327 -4.84 15.30 10.63
C ASN A 327 -4.62 15.22 12.14
N ALA A 328 -4.51 14.02 12.72
CA ALA A 328 -4.34 13.87 14.17
C ALA A 328 -3.72 12.51 14.56
N PRO A 329 -3.04 12.40 15.71
CA PRO A 329 -2.82 11.10 16.33
C PRO A 329 -4.17 10.45 16.71
N TYR A 330 -4.17 9.12 16.88
CA TYR A 330 -5.39 8.38 17.16
C TYR A 330 -6.14 8.87 18.40
N ASP A 331 -5.45 9.39 19.41
CA ASP A 331 -6.04 9.90 20.66
C ASP A 331 -6.59 11.35 20.57
N LEU A 332 -6.44 12.00 19.41
CA LEU A 332 -6.90 13.37 19.12
C LEU A 332 -6.34 14.46 20.06
N ARG A 333 -5.20 14.22 20.71
CA ARG A 333 -4.65 15.19 21.69
C ARG A 333 -4.20 16.51 21.05
N PHE A 334 -3.80 16.49 19.78
CA PHE A 334 -3.57 17.66 18.93
C PHE A 334 -4.05 17.33 17.50
N GLY A 335 -4.09 18.31 16.61
CA GLY A 335 -4.35 18.05 15.19
C GLY A 335 -4.90 19.24 14.43
N THR A 336 -5.31 18.98 13.19
CA THR A 336 -5.92 19.97 12.31
C THR A 336 -7.19 19.48 11.63
N PHE A 337 -8.05 20.43 11.28
CA PHE A 337 -9.25 20.22 10.50
C PHE A 337 -9.38 21.29 9.41
N GLY A 338 -9.17 20.89 8.16
CA GLY A 338 -9.46 21.68 6.98
C GLY A 338 -10.92 21.52 6.58
N ASN A 339 -11.70 22.60 6.64
CA ASN A 339 -13.09 22.63 6.20
C ASN A 339 -13.19 23.34 4.85
N HIS A 340 -13.44 22.57 3.79
CA HIS A 340 -13.43 23.13 2.45
C HIS A 340 -14.63 24.04 2.14
N HIS A 341 -15.77 23.82 2.79
CA HIS A 341 -16.95 24.68 2.62
C HIS A 341 -16.74 26.06 3.23
N GLU A 342 -15.95 26.13 4.30
CA GLU A 342 -15.67 27.37 5.02
C GLU A 342 -14.35 28.02 4.58
N ASP A 343 -13.57 27.36 3.72
CA ASP A 343 -12.20 27.75 3.36
C ASP A 343 -11.38 28.09 4.62
N SER A 344 -11.39 27.16 5.57
CA SER A 344 -10.80 27.36 6.89
C SER A 344 -9.96 26.18 7.36
N LEU A 345 -8.99 26.49 8.23
CA LEU A 345 -8.11 25.54 8.88
C LEU A 345 -8.21 25.77 10.39
N CYS A 346 -8.78 24.81 11.11
CA CYS A 346 -8.77 24.76 12.57
C CYS A 346 -7.56 23.94 13.04
N VAL A 347 -6.81 24.43 14.01
CA VAL A 347 -5.71 23.71 14.66
C VAL A 347 -5.97 23.67 16.15
N TRP A 348 -5.78 22.50 16.79
CA TRP A 348 -5.96 22.34 18.23
C TRP A 348 -4.78 21.65 18.91
N GLY A 349 -4.71 21.83 20.23
CA GLY A 349 -3.69 21.26 21.11
C GLY A 349 -2.57 22.27 21.37
N ALA A 350 -2.28 22.51 22.65
CA ALA A 350 -1.38 23.58 23.09
C ALA A 350 0.02 23.50 22.47
N ASP A 351 0.60 22.29 22.40
CA ASP A 351 1.93 22.08 21.84
C ASP A 351 1.95 22.37 20.33
N LEU A 352 0.96 21.86 19.58
CA LEU A 352 0.86 22.12 18.14
C LEU A 352 0.65 23.60 17.85
N LEU A 353 -0.22 24.27 18.63
CA LEU A 353 -0.44 25.70 18.52
C LEU A 353 0.85 26.50 18.80
N ALA A 354 1.65 26.11 19.79
CA ALA A 354 2.91 26.77 20.09
C ALA A 354 3.91 26.68 18.91
N GLU A 355 3.90 25.57 18.18
CA GLU A 355 4.75 25.37 17.00
C GLU A 355 4.27 26.16 15.77
N VAL A 356 2.96 26.22 15.50
CA VAL A 356 2.46 26.71 14.20
C VAL A 356 1.95 28.14 14.19
N THR A 357 1.51 28.68 15.33
CA THR A 357 0.70 29.92 15.37
C THR A 357 1.41 31.11 14.73
N GLY A 358 2.68 31.34 15.08
CA GLY A 358 3.42 32.51 14.60
C GLY A 358 3.65 32.49 13.08
N GLU A 359 3.89 31.31 12.52
CA GLU A 359 4.06 31.16 11.07
C GLU A 359 2.71 31.21 10.33
N LEU A 360 1.67 30.55 10.86
CA LEU A 360 0.32 30.56 10.27
C LEU A 360 -0.29 31.97 10.25
N ASP A 361 -0.09 32.78 11.30
CA ASP A 361 -0.52 34.18 11.31
C ASP A 361 0.14 35.03 10.20
N GLY A 362 1.32 34.62 9.73
CA GLY A 362 2.03 35.27 8.64
C GLY A 362 1.50 34.91 7.25
N VAL A 363 0.77 33.80 7.13
CA VAL A 363 0.29 33.27 5.83
C VAL A 363 -1.23 33.21 5.70
N LEU A 364 -1.97 33.17 6.81
CA LEU A 364 -3.42 33.07 6.83
C LEU A 364 -4.06 34.11 7.78
N PRO A 365 -5.21 34.71 7.42
CA PRO A 365 -5.98 35.54 8.33
C PRO A 365 -6.70 34.70 9.41
N ARG A 366 -6.62 35.10 10.68
CA ARG A 366 -7.41 34.49 11.75
C ARG A 366 -8.91 34.77 11.58
N LEU A 367 -9.74 33.77 11.86
CA LEU A 367 -11.19 33.92 11.99
C LEU A 367 -11.54 34.19 13.46
N ASN A 368 -12.22 35.30 13.71
CA ASN A 368 -12.78 35.57 15.03
C ASN A 368 -14.13 34.86 15.15
N ARG A 369 -14.12 33.61 15.63
CA ARG A 369 -15.37 32.92 15.96
C ARG A 369 -15.80 33.37 17.35
N THR A 370 -16.84 34.21 17.40
CA THR A 370 -17.54 34.47 18.66
C THR A 370 -18.27 33.20 19.05
N SER A 371 -17.79 32.56 20.12
CA SER A 371 -18.43 31.43 20.81
C SER A 371 -19.88 31.70 21.18
#